data_AF-Q7Z850-F1
#
_entry.id   AF-Q7Z850-F1
#
_cell.length_a   1.000
_cell.length_b   1.000
_cell.length_c   1.000
_cell.angle_alpha   90.00
_cell.angle_beta   90.00
_cell.angle_gamma   90.00
#
_symmetry.space_group_name_H-M   'P 1'
#
loop_
_entity.id
_entity.type
_entity.pdbx_description
1 polymer ?
#
loop_
_entity_poly.entity_id
_entity_poly.type
_entity_poly.pdbx_seq_one_letter_code
_entity_poly.pdbx_strand_id
1 'polypeptide(L)'
;CEALRCLGQALHTLEDFPAHSNYCELVLIDMEERRGQHSPVFPHVGTDTKLTLENGQFRRVRPGEGSDSRAKYAGPLVTGTFGGVDFLHSVLGEANDHFTQ
;
A
#
# COMPACT_ATOMS: atom_id res chain seq x y z
N CYS A 1 29.98 4.06 20.78
CA CYS A 1 29.88 3.31 19.51
C CYS A 1 28.75 3.88 18.66
N GLU A 2 29.05 4.76 17.71
CA GLU A 2 28.05 5.34 16.81
C GLU A 2 27.34 4.29 15.95
N ALA A 3 28.04 3.21 15.58
CA ALA A 3 27.47 2.09 14.84
C ALA A 3 26.22 1.49 15.50
N LEU A 4 26.19 1.35 16.83
CA LEU A 4 25.04 0.82 17.57
C LEU A 4 23.87 1.81 17.59
N ARG A 5 24.15 3.13 17.61
CA ARG A 5 23.12 4.17 17.50
C ARG A 5 22.49 4.16 16.11
N CYS A 6 23.30 4.10 15.05
CA CYS A 6 22.81 4.01 13.68
C CYS A 6 22.00 2.73 13.43
N LEU A 7 22.47 1.60 13.99
CA LEU A 7 21.72 0.34 13.95
C LEU A 7 20.36 0.47 14.65
N GLY A 8 20.30 1.09 15.83
CA GLY A 8 19.04 1.34 16.54
C GLY A 8 18.07 2.17 15.72
N GLN A 9 18.54 3.23 15.06
CA GLN A 9 17.71 4.05 14.18
C GLN A 9 17.18 3.25 12.99
N ALA A 10 18.03 2.42 12.36
CA ALA A 10 17.63 1.59 11.23
C ALA A 10 16.59 0.54 11.63
N LEU A 11 16.76 -0.10 12.79
CA LEU A 11 15.80 -1.07 13.33
C LEU A 11 14.45 -0.42 13.62
N HIS A 12 14.44 0.78 14.19
CA HIS A 12 13.21 1.52 14.43
C HIS A 12 12.47 1.86 13.12
N THR A 13 13.18 2.35 12.10
CA THR A 13 12.59 2.59 10.78
C THR A 13 12.00 1.31 10.15
N LEU A 14 12.66 0.17 10.34
CA LEU A 14 12.17 -1.13 9.86
C LEU A 14 10.90 -1.59 10.59
N GLU A 15 10.75 -1.26 11.87
CA GLU A 15 9.56 -1.56 12.67
C GLU A 15 8.39 -0.65 12.33
N ASP A 16 8.66 0.65 12.13
CA ASP A 16 7.64 1.64 11.79
C ASP A 16 6.97 1.34 10.45
N PHE A 17 7.73 0.84 9.45
CA PHE A 17 7.20 0.58 8.12
C PHE A 17 5.99 -0.38 8.11
N PRO A 18 6.04 -1.60 8.64
CA PRO A 18 4.88 -2.48 8.74
C PRO A 18 3.82 -1.99 9.74
N ALA A 19 4.19 -1.18 10.74
CA ALA A 19 3.24 -0.63 11.72
C ALA A 19 2.38 0.52 11.16
N HIS A 20 2.93 1.30 10.22
CA HIS A 20 2.30 2.48 9.64
C HIS A 20 1.96 2.35 8.15
N SER A 21 2.03 1.13 7.61
CA SER A 21 1.57 0.84 6.26
C SER A 21 0.69 -0.39 6.23
N ASN A 22 0.01 -0.62 5.11
CA ASN A 22 -0.71 -1.87 4.87
C ASN A 22 0.21 -3.03 4.44
N TYR A 23 1.53 -2.92 4.63
CA TYR A 23 2.49 -3.93 4.17
C TYR A 23 2.21 -5.33 4.72
N CYS A 24 1.89 -5.45 6.01
CA CYS A 24 1.57 -6.75 6.63
C CYS A 24 0.36 -7.42 5.97
N GLU A 25 -0.68 -6.65 5.66
CA GLU A 25 -1.85 -7.14 4.92
C GLU A 25 -1.45 -7.68 3.55
N LEU A 26 -0.68 -6.91 2.78
CA LEU A 26 -0.28 -7.30 1.42
C LEU A 26 0.56 -8.58 1.43
N VAL A 27 1.45 -8.72 2.42
CA VAL A 27 2.26 -9.93 2.60
C VAL A 27 1.40 -11.14 2.95
N LEU A 28 0.41 -10.99 3.85
CA LEU A 28 -0.49 -12.09 4.20
C LEU A 28 -1.34 -12.54 3.00
N ILE A 29 -1.80 -11.59 2.17
CA ILE A 29 -2.52 -11.91 0.93
C ILE A 29 -1.62 -12.68 -0.03
N ASP A 30 -0.43 -12.16 -0.32
CA ASP A 30 0.54 -12.80 -1.22
C ASP A 30 0.96 -14.20 -0.73
N MET A 31 1.13 -14.41 0.58
CA MET A 31 1.45 -15.72 1.16
C MET A 31 0.36 -16.76 0.92
N GLU A 32 -0.91 -16.39 1.12
CA GLU A 32 -2.05 -17.31 0.94
C GLU A 32 -2.32 -17.57 -0.54
N GLU A 33 -2.20 -16.55 -1.39
CA GLU A 33 -2.34 -16.71 -2.85
C GLU A 33 -1.27 -17.64 -3.43
N ARG A 34 -0.02 -17.56 -2.95
CA ARG A 34 1.06 -18.50 -3.33
C ARG A 34 0.79 -19.93 -2.87
N ARG A 35 -0.01 -20.13 -1.81
CA ARG A 35 -0.47 -21.45 -1.37
C ARG A 35 -1.66 -21.96 -2.18
N GLY A 36 -2.16 -21.19 -3.14
CA GLY A 36 -3.37 -21.50 -3.91
C GLY A 36 -4.65 -21.37 -3.08
N GLN A 37 -4.59 -20.66 -1.95
CA GLN A 37 -5.71 -20.45 -1.05
C GLN A 37 -6.23 -19.02 -1.17
N HIS A 38 -7.52 -18.85 -0.86
CA HIS A 38 -8.10 -17.52 -0.75
C HIS A 38 -7.69 -16.91 0.59
N SER A 39 -7.05 -15.74 0.56
CA SER A 39 -6.68 -15.03 1.78
C SER A 39 -7.94 -14.54 2.51
N PRO A 40 -8.08 -14.77 3.83
CA PRO A 40 -9.15 -14.20 4.63
C PRO A 40 -8.93 -12.70 4.94
N VAL A 41 -7.82 -12.11 4.48
CA VAL A 41 -7.47 -10.72 4.72
C VAL A 41 -8.09 -9.82 3.65
N PHE A 42 -8.81 -8.79 4.08
CA PHE A 42 -9.48 -7.84 3.20
C PHE A 42 -8.56 -6.65 2.89
N PRO A 43 -8.17 -6.41 1.62
CA PRO A 43 -7.26 -5.32 1.27
C PRO A 43 -7.81 -3.94 1.67
N HIS A 44 -6.96 -3.08 2.24
CA HIS A 44 -7.31 -1.74 2.72
C HIS A 44 -8.00 -0.88 1.65
N VAL A 45 -7.60 -1.03 0.39
CA VAL A 45 -8.14 -0.29 -0.76
C VAL A 45 -9.08 -1.13 -1.65
N GLY A 46 -9.46 -2.33 -1.20
CA GLY A 46 -10.29 -3.26 -1.96
C GLY A 46 -9.55 -4.11 -2.99
N THR A 47 -10.20 -5.20 -3.42
CA THR A 47 -9.62 -6.24 -4.28
C THR A 47 -9.43 -5.82 -5.74
N ASP A 48 -10.21 -4.86 -6.22
CA ASP A 48 -10.22 -4.41 -7.62
C ASP A 48 -9.06 -3.47 -7.99
N THR A 49 -8.18 -3.22 -7.03
CA THR A 49 -6.97 -2.40 -7.16
C THR A 49 -5.72 -3.20 -7.51
N LYS A 50 -5.84 -4.54 -7.55
CA LYS A 50 -4.72 -5.42 -7.90
C LYS A 50 -4.22 -5.17 -9.32
N LEU A 51 -2.90 -5.08 -9.45
CA LEU A 51 -2.18 -4.93 -10.70
C LEU A 51 -1.34 -6.19 -10.98
N THR A 52 -1.18 -6.52 -12.25
CA THR A 52 -0.23 -7.52 -12.74
C THR A 52 0.75 -6.84 -13.69
N LEU A 53 1.99 -7.34 -13.74
CA LEU A 53 2.99 -6.88 -14.68
C LEU A 53 2.99 -7.81 -15.90
N GLU A 54 2.57 -7.28 -17.06
CA GLU A 54 2.56 -8.00 -18.32
C GLU A 54 3.35 -7.22 -19.36
N ASN A 55 4.33 -7.87 -20.00
CA ASN A 55 5.17 -7.25 -21.03
C ASN A 55 5.82 -5.93 -20.58
N GLY A 56 6.16 -5.81 -19.29
CA GLY A 56 6.77 -4.61 -18.71
C GLY A 56 5.79 -3.46 -18.41
N GLN A 57 4.48 -3.67 -18.60
CA GLN A 57 3.44 -2.69 -18.27
C GLN A 57 2.52 -3.20 -17.16
N PHE A 58 2.15 -2.30 -16.26
CA PHE A 58 1.15 -2.61 -15.24
C PHE A 58 -0.24 -2.59 -15.85
N ARG A 59 -0.99 -3.67 -15.61
CA ARG A 59 -2.39 -3.82 -16.02
C ARG A 59 -3.24 -4.21 -14.81
N ARG A 60 -4.47 -3.71 -14.75
CA ARG A 60 -5.46 -4.19 -13.77
C ARG A 60 -5.78 -5.68 -13.99
N VAL A 61 -5.80 -6.43 -12.89
CA VAL A 61 -6.20 -7.84 -12.89
C VAL A 61 -7.70 -7.93 -13.15
N ARG A 62 -8.13 -8.77 -14.11
CA ARG A 62 -9.55 -8.99 -14.32
C ARG A 62 -10.13 -9.92 -13.25
N PRO A 63 -11.43 -9.79 -12.92
CA PRO A 63 -12.11 -10.76 -12.09
C PRO A 63 -11.92 -12.18 -12.63
N GLY A 64 -11.41 -13.09 -11.80
CA GLY A 64 -11.15 -14.49 -12.17
C GLY A 64 -9.76 -14.79 -12.78
N GLU A 65 -8.95 -13.78 -13.06
CA GLU A 65 -7.60 -13.95 -13.65
C GLU A 65 -6.52 -14.27 -12.59
N GLY A 66 -6.79 -13.94 -11.32
CA GLY A 66 -5.84 -13.96 -10.19
C GLY A 66 -5.36 -15.32 -9.67
N SER A 67 -5.62 -16.43 -10.35
CA SER A 67 -5.27 -17.78 -9.86
C SER A 67 -3.97 -18.34 -10.44
N ASP A 68 -3.40 -17.71 -11.48
CA ASP A 68 -2.15 -18.22 -12.07
C ASP A 68 -0.96 -18.01 -11.13
N SER A 69 -0.43 -19.11 -10.59
CA SER A 69 0.66 -19.11 -9.60
C SER A 69 1.99 -18.53 -10.12
N ARG A 70 2.11 -18.26 -11.43
CA ARG A 70 3.29 -17.59 -12.02
C ARG A 70 3.12 -16.08 -12.20
N ALA A 71 1.90 -15.57 -12.21
CA ALA A 71 1.65 -14.14 -12.38
C ALA A 71 1.84 -13.41 -11.05
N LYS A 72 2.67 -12.38 -11.05
CA LYS A 72 2.94 -11.58 -9.84
C LYS A 72 1.89 -10.49 -9.71
N TYR A 73 0.91 -10.72 -8.86
CA TYR A 73 -0.09 -9.72 -8.50
C TYR A 73 0.42 -8.81 -7.39
N ALA A 74 0.14 -7.51 -7.49
CA ALA A 74 0.51 -6.52 -6.49
C ALA A 74 -0.67 -5.59 -6.20
N GLY A 75 -1.06 -5.51 -4.93
CA GLY A 75 -1.91 -4.43 -4.42
C GLY A 75 -1.10 -3.17 -4.15
N PRO A 76 -1.74 -1.99 -4.10
CA PRO A 76 -1.03 -0.75 -3.79
C PRO A 76 -0.61 -0.71 -2.31
N LEU A 77 0.61 -0.22 -2.08
CA LEU A 77 1.13 0.06 -0.74
C LEU A 77 0.64 1.42 -0.27
N VAL A 78 -0.01 1.43 0.88
CA VAL A 78 -0.52 2.61 1.56
C VAL A 78 0.34 2.84 2.80
N THR A 79 1.10 3.94 2.82
CA THR A 79 2.01 4.31 3.93
C THR A 79 1.47 5.43 4.82
N GLY A 80 0.23 5.82 4.60
CA GLY A 80 -0.44 6.90 5.31
C GLY A 80 -1.83 7.13 4.73
N THR A 81 -2.71 7.70 5.53
CA THR A 81 -4.03 8.13 5.07
C THR A 81 -4.11 9.64 5.22
N PHE A 82 -4.78 10.28 4.27
CA PHE A 82 -5.06 11.71 4.36
C PHE A 82 -6.43 11.88 5.02
N GLY A 83 -6.45 12.52 6.19
CA GLY A 83 -7.67 12.67 6.98
C GLY A 83 -8.65 13.66 6.36
N GLY A 84 -9.93 13.56 6.72
CA GLY A 84 -10.96 14.51 6.26
C GLY A 84 -10.71 15.95 6.72
N VAL A 85 -10.10 16.14 7.89
CA VAL A 85 -9.70 17.47 8.40
C VAL A 85 -8.52 18.05 7.61
N ASP A 86 -7.58 17.20 7.20
CA ASP A 86 -6.45 17.61 6.36
C ASP A 86 -6.94 17.98 4.95
N PHE A 87 -7.94 17.26 4.44
CA PHE A 87 -8.62 17.61 3.19
C PHE A 87 -9.34 18.94 3.25
N LEU A 88 -10.14 19.16 4.29
CA LEU A 88 -10.82 20.44 4.46
C LEU A 88 -9.82 21.59 4.57
N HIS A 89 -8.72 21.41 5.30
CA HIS A 89 -7.71 22.46 5.44
C HIS A 89 -6.95 22.72 4.13
N SER A 90 -6.59 21.70 3.37
CA SER A 90 -5.95 21.87 2.06
C SER A 90 -6.87 22.51 1.04
N VAL A 91 -8.12 22.06 0.94
CA VAL A 91 -9.10 22.59 -0.03
C VAL A 91 -9.57 24.00 0.35
N LEU A 92 -9.84 24.27 1.64
CA LEU A 92 -10.22 25.61 2.10
C LEU A 92 -9.04 26.58 2.04
N GLY A 93 -7.82 26.11 2.30
CA GLY A 93 -6.60 26.90 2.13
C GLY A 93 -6.39 27.32 0.68
N GLU A 94 -6.54 26.39 -0.26
CA GLU A 94 -6.44 26.65 -1.71
C GLU A 94 -7.57 27.57 -2.20
N ALA A 95 -8.81 27.35 -1.74
CA ALA A 95 -9.96 28.19 -2.12
C ALA A 95 -9.84 29.63 -1.58
N ASN A 96 -9.32 29.81 -0.38
CA ASN A 96 -9.09 31.15 0.18
C ASN A 96 -7.98 31.89 -0.58
N ASP A 97 -6.90 31.20 -0.96
CA ASP A 97 -5.79 31.78 -1.74
C ASP A 97 -6.26 32.26 -3.13
N HIS A 98 -7.22 31.55 -3.75
CA HIS A 98 -7.84 31.96 -5.02
C HIS A 98 -8.89 33.07 -4.88
N PHE A 99 -9.46 33.31 -3.70
CA PHE A 99 -10.48 34.35 -3.49
C PHE A 99 -9.90 35.72 -3.14
N THR A 100 -8.63 35.78 -2.74
CA THR A 100 -7.92 37.03 -2.38
C THR A 100 -7.08 37.63 -3.51
N GLN A 101 -7.25 37.18 -4.75
CA GLN A 101 -6.54 37.69 -5.93
C GLN A 101 -7.34 38.74 -6.71
#